data_AF-X1K706-F1
#
_entry.id   AF-X1K706-F1
#
_cell.length_a   1.000
_cell.length_b   1.000
_cell.length_c   1.000
_cell.angle_alpha   90.00
_cell.angle_beta   90.00
_cell.angle_gamma   90.00
#
_symmetry.space_group_name_H-M   'P 1'
#
loop_
_entity.id
_entity.type
_entity.pdbx_description
1 polymer ?
#
loop_
_entity_poly.entity_id
_entity_poly.type
_entity_poly.pdbx_seq_one_letter_code
_entity_poly.pdbx_strand_id
1 'polypeptide(L)'
;MTDHWVLVYEGFDRDQERLREALCTLGNGYFATRGAAEEVHADEVHYPGTYIAGGFNRLESQVAGRTIVNEDLVNFPNWLCLTFCPDDGEWLDLLRMEILSYRQELHLRDGLLIRRFRVRDGQGRETSVVSRRLVHMGNPH
;
A
#
# COMPACT_ATOMS: atom_id res chain seq x y z
N MET A 1 18.48 -20.22 5.34
CA MET A 1 18.80 -19.17 6.30
C MET A 1 17.85 -18.03 6.05
N THR A 2 17.13 -17.57 7.07
CA THR A 2 16.24 -16.42 6.96
C THR A 2 17.10 -15.17 6.80
N ASP A 3 16.92 -14.40 5.72
CA ASP A 3 17.59 -13.11 5.61
C ASP A 3 16.95 -12.16 6.64
N HIS A 4 17.69 -11.85 7.70
CA HIS A 4 17.24 -10.98 8.79
C HIS A 4 16.92 -9.54 8.35
N TRP A 5 17.21 -9.19 7.09
CA TRP A 5 16.94 -7.87 6.50
C TRP A 5 15.76 -7.85 5.56
N VAL A 6 15.02 -8.95 5.45
CA VAL A 6 13.83 -9.02 4.61
C VAL A 6 12.63 -9.42 5.45
N LEU A 7 11.67 -8.51 5.56
CA LEU A 7 10.34 -8.84 6.09
C LEU A 7 9.52 -9.44 4.95
N VAL A 8 9.11 -10.69 5.10
CA VAL A 8 8.41 -11.46 4.05
C VAL A 8 6.99 -11.78 4.50
N TYR A 9 6.03 -11.52 3.62
CA TYR A 9 4.65 -11.98 3.72
C TYR A 9 4.33 -12.89 2.53
N GLU A 10 3.71 -14.02 2.82
CA GLU A 10 3.22 -14.99 1.84
C GLU A 10 1.69 -15.04 1.90
N GLY A 11 1.07 -15.21 0.74
CA GLY A 11 -0.37 -15.24 0.61
C GLY A 11 -1.02 -13.86 0.84
N PHE A 12 -2.24 -13.73 0.33
CA PHE A 12 -3.08 -12.57 0.55
C PHE A 12 -4.08 -12.87 1.67
N ASP A 13 -4.16 -11.97 2.66
CA ASP A 13 -5.08 -12.10 3.79
C ASP A 13 -5.67 -10.72 4.09
N ARG A 14 -6.96 -10.56 3.78
CA ARG A 14 -7.71 -9.30 3.90
C ARG A 14 -7.63 -8.70 5.30
N ASP A 15 -7.64 -9.54 6.33
CA ASP A 15 -7.67 -9.06 7.72
C ASP A 15 -6.29 -8.53 8.16
N GLN A 16 -5.23 -8.86 7.41
CA GLN A 16 -3.85 -8.47 7.70
C GLN A 16 -3.37 -7.29 6.84
N GLU A 17 -4.11 -6.90 5.80
CA GLU A 17 -3.62 -5.90 4.84
C GLU A 17 -3.34 -4.55 5.50
N ARG A 18 -4.22 -4.03 6.39
CA ARG A 18 -3.94 -2.78 7.12
C ARG A 18 -2.67 -2.82 7.96
N LEU A 19 -2.36 -3.97 8.55
CA LEU A 19 -1.15 -4.18 9.33
C LEU A 19 0.08 -4.21 8.40
N ARG A 20 0.01 -4.98 7.30
CA ARG A 20 1.08 -5.09 6.30
C ARG A 20 1.38 -3.73 5.68
N GLU A 21 0.36 -2.97 5.34
CA GLU A 21 0.49 -1.59 4.84
C GLU A 21 1.22 -0.68 5.83
N ALA A 22 0.95 -0.83 7.14
CA ALA A 22 1.64 -0.06 8.16
C ALA A 22 3.11 -0.47 8.27
N LEU A 23 3.38 -1.77 8.39
CA LEU A 23 4.72 -2.32 8.57
C LEU A 23 5.60 -2.18 7.33
N CYS A 24 5.00 -2.14 6.14
CA CYS A 24 5.69 -1.98 4.86
C CYS A 24 5.73 -0.52 4.37
N THR A 25 5.50 0.46 5.24
CA THR A 25 5.61 1.88 4.90
C THR A 25 7.03 2.22 4.45
N LEU A 26 7.13 2.97 3.35
CA LEU A 26 8.39 3.54 2.87
C LEU A 26 8.43 5.04 3.18
N GLY A 27 9.62 5.58 3.42
CA GLY A 27 9.79 7.02 3.57
C GLY A 27 11.25 7.47 3.65
N ASN A 28 11.46 8.76 3.42
CA ASN A 28 12.78 9.41 3.43
C ASN A 28 12.89 10.59 4.42
N GLY A 29 11.92 10.71 5.34
CA GLY A 29 11.81 11.80 6.30
C GLY A 29 11.07 13.04 5.79
N TYR A 30 10.98 13.25 4.47
CA TYR A 30 10.12 14.27 3.85
C TYR A 30 8.80 13.68 3.37
N PHE A 31 8.87 12.54 2.68
CA PHE A 31 7.74 11.83 2.11
C PHE A 31 7.62 10.45 2.77
N ALA A 32 6.40 10.04 3.07
CA ALA A 32 6.10 8.68 3.51
C ALA A 32 4.87 8.15 2.79
N THR A 33 4.91 6.89 2.37
CA THR A 33 3.77 6.20 1.77
C THR A 33 3.62 4.82 2.38
N ARG A 34 2.40 4.50 2.84
CA ARG A 34 2.08 3.17 3.36
C ARG A 34 2.37 2.12 2.30
N GLY A 35 2.68 0.91 2.73
CA GLY A 35 2.94 -0.23 1.86
C GLY A 35 1.71 -0.80 1.16
N ALA A 36 0.73 0.06 0.85
CA ALA A 36 -0.50 -0.30 0.15
C ALA A 36 -0.21 -0.74 -1.28
N ALA A 37 -1.04 -1.66 -1.75
CA ALA A 37 -1.08 -2.13 -3.11
C ALA A 37 -1.32 -0.96 -4.08
N GLU A 38 -0.72 -1.03 -5.27
CA GLU A 38 -0.86 0.01 -6.29
C GLU A 38 -2.27 0.07 -6.87
N GLU A 39 -2.90 -1.10 -7.00
CA GLU A 39 -4.17 -1.31 -7.67
C GLU A 39 -5.41 -1.05 -6.82
N VAL A 40 -5.25 -0.72 -5.53
CA VAL A 40 -6.37 -0.58 -4.58
C VAL A 40 -6.73 0.86 -4.28
N HIS A 41 -8.00 1.07 -3.98
CA HIS A 41 -8.53 2.32 -3.42
C HIS A 41 -8.74 2.16 -1.90
N ALA A 42 -8.94 3.29 -1.21
CA ALA A 42 -9.30 3.25 0.20
C ALA A 42 -10.69 2.62 0.37
N ASP A 43 -10.77 1.57 1.18
CA ASP A 43 -12.01 0.86 1.51
C ASP A 43 -11.92 0.26 2.93
N GLU A 44 -12.71 -0.78 3.23
CA GLU A 44 -12.69 -1.44 4.53
C GLU A 44 -11.40 -2.25 4.76
N VAL A 45 -10.78 -2.77 3.70
CA VAL A 45 -9.58 -3.62 3.73
C VAL A 45 -8.31 -2.77 3.65
N HIS A 46 -8.29 -1.80 2.75
CA HIS A 46 -7.11 -1.03 2.38
C HIS A 46 -7.17 0.42 2.83
N TYR A 47 -6.03 0.94 3.26
CA TYR A 47 -5.87 2.34 3.61
C TYR A 47 -4.58 2.90 3.00
N PRO A 48 -4.58 3.20 1.68
CA PRO A 48 -3.47 3.91 1.07
C PRO A 48 -3.30 5.27 1.75
N GLY A 49 -2.12 5.48 2.32
CA GLY A 49 -1.77 6.68 3.05
C GLY A 49 -0.49 7.27 2.50
N THR A 50 -0.52 8.54 2.11
CA THR A 50 0.65 9.30 1.68
C THR A 50 0.76 10.55 2.54
N TYR A 51 1.94 10.82 3.07
CA TYR A 51 2.17 11.89 4.03
C TYR A 51 3.41 12.68 3.64
N ILE A 52 3.32 13.99 3.80
CA ILE A 52 4.42 14.92 3.56
C ILE A 52 4.74 15.61 4.88
N ALA A 53 6.02 15.72 5.22
CA ALA A 53 6.48 16.43 6.40
C ALA A 53 5.99 17.88 6.37
N GLY A 54 5.34 18.32 7.43
CA GLY A 54 4.71 19.65 7.50
C GLY A 54 3.31 19.72 6.89
N GLY A 55 2.82 18.64 6.28
CA GLY A 55 1.47 18.52 5.72
C GLY A 55 0.40 18.29 6.77
N PHE A 56 0.15 19.29 7.63
CA PHE A 56 -0.85 19.23 8.69
C PHE A 56 -2.11 20.02 8.33
N ASN A 57 -3.24 19.62 8.91
CA ASN A 57 -4.48 20.40 8.87
C ASN A 57 -5.08 20.48 10.27
N ARG A 58 -5.53 21.68 10.64
CA ARG A 58 -6.16 21.94 11.93
C ARG A 58 -7.67 21.89 11.77
N LEU A 59 -8.33 21.00 12.51
CA LEU A 59 -9.78 20.85 12.50
C LEU A 59 -10.33 20.84 13.92
N GLU A 60 -11.57 21.30 14.03
CA GLU A 60 -12.36 21.24 15.25
C GLU A 60 -13.32 20.04 15.20
N SER A 61 -13.33 19.25 16.26
CA SER A 61 -14.22 18.10 16.44
C SER A 61 -15.01 18.25 17.73
N GLN A 62 -16.30 17.88 17.71
CA GLN A 62 -17.09 17.79 18.92
C GLN A 62 -16.95 16.42 19.57
N VAL A 63 -16.39 16.36 20.77
CA VAL A 63 -16.20 15.12 21.52
C VAL A 63 -16.78 15.31 22.92
N ALA A 64 -17.78 14.49 23.28
CA ALA A 64 -18.45 14.55 24.57
C ALA A 64 -18.93 15.97 24.96
N GLY A 65 -19.46 16.73 24.00
CA GLY A 65 -19.97 18.09 24.20
C GLY A 65 -18.91 19.18 24.33
N ARG A 66 -17.65 18.90 23.98
CA ARG A 66 -16.55 19.86 23.96
C ARG A 66 -15.94 19.97 22.57
N THR A 67 -15.64 21.19 22.15
CA THR A 67 -14.84 21.43 20.95
C THR A 67 -13.38 21.08 21.25
N ILE A 68 -12.84 20.10 20.52
CA ILE A 68 -11.42 19.75 20.53
C ILE A 68 -10.81 20.22 19.22
N VAL A 69 -9.72 20.98 19.30
CA VAL A 69 -8.91 21.38 18.15
C VAL A 69 -7.78 20.37 18.01
N ASN A 70 -7.72 19.65 16.89
CA ASN A 70 -6.60 18.76 16.56
C ASN A 70 -5.86 19.30 15.33
N GLU A 71 -4.53 19.13 15.35
CA GLU A 71 -3.66 19.43 14.21
C GLU A 71 -2.99 18.13 13.79
N ASP A 72 -3.55 17.51 12.75
CA ASP A 72 -3.21 16.16 12.35
C ASP A 72 -2.50 16.14 11.00
N LEU A 73 -1.60 15.17 10.83
CA LEU A 73 -0.96 14.89 9.55
C LEU A 73 -2.01 14.42 8.54
N VAL A 74 -2.09 15.11 7.41
CA VAL A 74 -3.11 14.86 6.39
C VAL A 74 -2.66 13.73 5.48
N ASN A 75 -3.60 12.85 5.14
CA ASN A 75 -3.41 11.92 4.03
C ASN A 75 -3.51 12.68 2.69
N PHE A 76 -2.39 12.84 2.00
CA PHE A 76 -2.29 13.47 0.67
C PHE A 76 -2.86 12.56 -0.43
N PRO A 77 -3.11 13.10 -1.64
CA PRO A 77 -3.61 12.30 -2.76
C PRO A 77 -2.79 11.02 -2.98
N ASN A 78 -3.50 9.90 -3.17
CA ASN A 78 -2.86 8.61 -3.42
C ASN A 78 -2.18 8.61 -4.80
N TRP A 79 -0.85 8.58 -4.81
CA TRP A 79 -0.04 8.54 -6.03
C TRP A 79 0.17 7.13 -6.59
N LEU A 80 -0.21 6.09 -5.83
CA LEU A 80 0.02 4.69 -6.18
C LEU A 80 -0.95 4.16 -7.23
N CYS A 81 -2.11 4.81 -7.37
CA CYS A 81 -3.29 4.38 -8.13
C CYS A 81 -2.96 3.87 -9.55
N LEU A 82 -2.63 2.59 -9.67
CA LEU A 82 -2.31 1.92 -10.93
C LEU A 82 -3.00 0.56 -10.97
N THR A 83 -3.97 0.44 -11.87
CA THR A 83 -4.66 -0.80 -12.19
C THR A 83 -4.73 -0.96 -13.71
N PHE A 84 -5.09 -2.15 -14.18
CA PHE A 84 -5.16 -2.49 -15.60
C PHE A 84 -6.16 -3.64 -15.81
N CYS A 85 -6.61 -3.81 -17.05
CA CYS A 85 -7.44 -4.92 -17.47
C CYS A 85 -7.07 -5.34 -18.90
N PRO A 86 -7.30 -6.61 -19.29
CA PRO A 86 -7.44 -6.99 -20.70
C PRO A 86 -8.63 -6.26 -21.33
N ASP A 87 -8.64 -6.08 -22.66
CA ASP A 87 -9.70 -5.36 -23.38
C ASP A 87 -11.12 -5.87 -23.06
N ASP A 88 -11.29 -7.20 -23.02
CA ASP A 88 -12.55 -7.88 -22.67
C ASP A 88 -12.48 -8.52 -21.27
N GLY A 89 -11.83 -7.85 -20.32
CA GLY A 89 -11.60 -8.36 -18.96
C GLY A 89 -12.11 -7.45 -17.86
N GLU A 90 -12.11 -7.98 -16.64
CA GLU A 90 -12.32 -7.18 -15.44
C GLU A 90 -11.03 -6.46 -15.04
N TRP A 91 -11.18 -5.32 -14.36
CA TRP A 91 -10.07 -4.63 -13.71
C TRP A 91 -9.39 -5.55 -12.69
N LEU A 92 -8.06 -5.43 -12.60
CA LEU A 92 -7.28 -6.15 -11.60
C LEU A 92 -7.85 -5.89 -10.19
N ASP A 93 -8.36 -6.96 -9.57
CA ASP A 93 -8.91 -6.96 -8.22
C ASP A 93 -8.64 -8.33 -7.58
N LEU A 94 -7.72 -8.36 -6.61
CA LEU A 94 -7.33 -9.58 -5.89
C LEU A 94 -8.48 -10.16 -5.05
N LEU A 95 -9.53 -9.39 -4.74
CA LEU A 95 -10.72 -9.88 -4.05
C LEU A 95 -11.69 -10.62 -4.97
N ARG A 96 -11.56 -10.45 -6.29
CA ARG A 96 -12.46 -11.04 -7.31
C ARG A 96 -11.79 -12.11 -8.15
N MET A 97 -10.46 -12.16 -8.17
CA MET A 97 -9.68 -13.10 -8.97
C MET A 97 -9.14 -14.25 -8.12
N GLU A 98 -8.86 -15.39 -8.76
CA GLU A 98 -8.18 -16.49 -8.10
C GLU A 98 -6.70 -16.14 -7.92
N ILE A 99 -6.23 -16.03 -6.68
CA ILE A 99 -4.82 -15.75 -6.38
C ILE A 99 -4.05 -17.07 -6.42
N LEU A 100 -3.20 -17.23 -7.46
CA LEU A 100 -2.36 -18.41 -7.65
C LEU A 100 -1.08 -18.35 -6.81
N SER A 101 -0.54 -17.17 -6.61
CA SER A 101 0.58 -16.92 -5.69
C SER A 101 0.61 -15.45 -5.28
N TYR A 102 1.08 -15.17 -4.07
CA TYR A 102 1.29 -13.81 -3.57
C TYR A 102 2.47 -13.80 -2.61
N ARG A 103 3.43 -12.90 -2.84
CA ARG A 103 4.57 -12.65 -1.96
C ARG A 103 4.88 -11.16 -1.92
N GLN A 104 5.07 -10.63 -0.71
CA GLN A 104 5.45 -9.24 -0.47
C GLN A 104 6.69 -9.20 0.41
N GLU A 105 7.66 -8.39 0.03
CA GLU A 105 8.98 -8.32 0.66
C GLU A 105 9.39 -6.87 0.89
N LEU A 106 9.64 -6.51 2.15
CA LEU A 106 10.33 -5.26 2.48
C LEU A 106 11.81 -5.57 2.75
N HIS A 107 12.68 -5.11 1.87
CA HIS A 107 14.12 -5.15 2.03
C HIS A 107 14.58 -3.95 2.86
N LEU A 108 14.89 -4.19 4.13
CA LEU A 108 15.19 -3.17 5.12
C LEU A 108 16.52 -2.44 4.88
N ARG A 109 17.51 -3.09 4.24
CA ARG A 109 18.80 -2.47 3.92
C ARG A 109 18.67 -1.41 2.82
N ASP A 110 17.87 -1.72 1.80
CA ASP A 110 17.79 -0.94 0.57
C ASP A 110 16.59 0.00 0.56
N GLY A 111 15.65 -0.13 1.52
CA GLY A 111 14.40 0.62 1.54
C GLY A 111 13.49 0.29 0.36
N LEU A 112 13.48 -0.98 -0.06
CA LEU A 112 12.78 -1.46 -1.26
C LEU A 112 11.62 -2.38 -0.87
N LEU A 113 10.40 -2.00 -1.25
CA LEU A 113 9.23 -2.86 -1.19
C LEU A 113 9.04 -3.57 -2.54
N ILE A 114 8.89 -4.88 -2.51
CA ILE A 114 8.63 -5.69 -3.70
C ILE A 114 7.35 -6.49 -3.49
N ARG A 115 6.43 -6.44 -4.44
CA ARG A 115 5.27 -7.34 -4.49
C ARG A 115 5.38 -8.21 -5.74
N ARG A 116 5.11 -9.51 -5.57
CA ARG A 116 5.00 -10.47 -6.67
C ARG A 116 3.75 -11.28 -6.47
N PHE A 117 2.87 -11.28 -7.46
CA PHE A 117 1.68 -12.10 -7.40
C PHE A 117 1.28 -12.59 -8.77
N ARG A 118 0.54 -13.69 -8.78
CA ARG A 118 -0.07 -14.25 -9.98
C ARG A 118 -1.55 -14.48 -9.70
N VAL A 119 -2.38 -14.02 -10.61
CA VAL A 119 -3.84 -14.15 -10.54
C VAL A 119 -4.37 -14.85 -11.78
N ARG A 120 -5.50 -15.54 -11.62
CA ARG A 120 -6.30 -16.08 -12.72
C ARG A 120 -7.67 -15.42 -12.71
N ASP A 121 -8.08 -14.91 -13.87
CA ASP A 121 -9.40 -14.30 -14.02
C ASP A 121 -10.50 -15.34 -14.31
N GLY A 122 -11.76 -14.89 -14.38
CA GLY A 122 -12.90 -15.75 -14.67
C GLY A 122 -12.89 -16.41 -16.06
N GLN A 123 -12.02 -15.97 -16.97
CA GLN A 123 -11.82 -16.59 -18.29
C GLN A 123 -10.63 -17.56 -18.30
N GLY A 124 -9.96 -17.76 -17.17
CA GLY A 124 -8.81 -18.65 -17.04
C GLY A 124 -7.48 -18.04 -17.49
N ARG A 125 -7.45 -16.73 -17.81
CA ARG A 125 -6.20 -16.03 -18.18
C ARG A 125 -5.39 -15.77 -16.94
N GLU A 126 -4.08 -15.99 -17.04
CA GLU A 126 -3.17 -15.82 -15.91
C GLU A 126 -2.26 -14.62 -16.10
N THR A 127 -2.23 -13.74 -15.11
CA THR A 127 -1.39 -12.55 -15.12
C THR A 127 -0.38 -12.62 -13.99
N SER A 128 0.90 -12.41 -14.29
CA SER A 128 1.96 -12.27 -13.30
C SER A 128 2.35 -10.80 -13.18
N VAL A 129 2.39 -10.29 -11.95
CA VAL A 129 2.75 -8.91 -11.65
C VAL A 129 3.96 -8.89 -10.72
N VAL A 130 4.91 -8.01 -11.02
CA VAL A 130 6.02 -7.67 -10.14
C VAL A 130 6.08 -6.17 -10.01
N SER A 131 5.85 -5.63 -8.80
CA SER A 131 6.05 -4.22 -8.49
C SER A 131 7.26 -4.05 -7.58
N ARG A 132 7.99 -2.95 -7.78
CA ARG A 132 9.14 -2.55 -6.97
C ARG A 132 8.98 -1.07 -6.66
N ARG A 133 9.03 -0.72 -5.37
CA ARG A 133 8.83 0.64 -4.91
C ARG A 133 9.91 1.05 -3.92
N LEU A 134 10.39 2.27 -4.09
CA LEU A 134 11.31 2.94 -3.17
C LEU A 134 10.86 4.38 -2.99
N VAL A 135 11.18 4.97 -1.85
CA VAL A 135 11.15 6.43 -1.65
C VAL A 135 12.60 6.88 -1.56
N HIS A 136 13.03 7.75 -2.47
CA HIS A 136 14.44 8.03 -2.68
C HIS A 136 15.05 8.79 -1.50
N MET A 137 16.13 8.29 -0.91
CA MET A 137 16.76 8.92 0.27
C MET A 137 17.54 10.20 -0.05
N GLY A 138 18.12 10.28 -1.26
CA GLY A 138 18.93 11.45 -1.69
C GLY A 138 18.17 12.52 -2.48
N ASN A 139 16.87 12.32 -2.70
CA ASN A 139 16.00 13.23 -3.45
C ASN A 139 14.65 13.22 -2.73
N PRO A 140 14.34 14.28 -1.97
CA PRO A 140 13.25 14.22 -1.00
C PRO A 140 11.85 14.13 -1.62
N HIS A 141 11.68 14.58 -2.86
CA HIS A 141 10.38 14.75 -3.53
C HIS A 141 10.02 13.60 -4.46
#